data_AF-A0A3Q0JLE7-F1
#
_entry.id   AF-A0A3Q0JLE7-F1
#
_cell.length_a   1.000
_cell.length_b   1.000
_cell.length_c   1.000
_cell.angle_alpha   90.00
_cell.angle_beta   90.00
_cell.angle_gamma   90.00
#
_symmetry.space_group_name_H-M   'P 1'
#
loop_
_entity.id
_entity.type
_entity.pdbx_description
1 polymer ?
#
loop_
_entity_poly.entity_id
_entity_poly.type
_entity_poly.pdbx_seq_one_letter_code
_entity_poly.pdbx_strand_id
1 'polypeptide(L)'
;MSSQEIKKYGVSDEEQLSYSENLFWWSLGITLLTVALFISARMGIYQEVLYKTHGKYPYEALYYTHLLPLPAFAFLYKNLYEHWLIAVNSTPLPLPSYLSFISIPSIVFYLLGNVLTQYLCISSVYYLTTECNSLTVTLVITLRKFVSLLFSIVYFQNEFTLYHWTGTALVFVGTVIFTQLVPSLMGMFGEKIGEKTKKEKKKTK
;
A
#
# COMPACT_ATOMS: atom_id res chain seq x y z
N MET A 1 -39.85 15.47 42.07
CA MET A 1 -39.29 15.38 40.70
C MET A 1 -39.72 14.06 40.11
N SER A 2 -40.42 14.09 38.97
CA SER A 2 -41.02 12.90 38.34
C SER A 2 -39.94 11.99 37.75
N SER A 3 -40.06 10.67 37.92
CA SER A 3 -39.12 9.66 37.40
C SER A 3 -38.91 9.72 35.88
N GLN A 4 -39.80 10.40 35.14
CA GLN A 4 -39.66 10.65 33.71
C GLN A 4 -38.62 11.73 33.37
N GLU A 5 -38.41 12.70 34.25
CA GLU A 5 -37.42 13.78 34.06
C GLU A 5 -35.98 13.26 34.23
N ILE A 6 -35.76 12.37 35.21
CA ILE A 6 -34.46 11.72 35.46
C ILE A 6 -34.07 10.83 34.28
N LYS A 7 -35.05 10.12 33.68
CA LYS A 7 -34.82 9.26 32.52
C LYS A 7 -34.53 10.05 31.25
N LYS A 8 -35.15 11.23 31.09
CA LYS A 8 -34.91 12.12 29.95
C LYS A 8 -33.53 12.78 30.02
N TYR A 9 -33.08 13.19 31.21
CA TYR A 9 -31.74 13.76 31.43
C TYR A 9 -30.63 12.71 31.26
N GLY A 10 -30.81 11.51 31.82
CA GLY A 10 -29.83 10.42 31.69
C GLY A 10 -29.65 9.92 30.25
N VAL A 11 -30.73 9.86 29.45
CA VAL A 11 -30.65 9.45 28.04
C VAL A 11 -30.03 10.54 27.16
N SER A 12 -30.30 11.82 27.41
CA SER A 12 -29.66 12.91 26.65
C SER A 12 -28.17 13.03 26.95
N ASP A 13 -27.75 12.85 28.20
CA ASP A 13 -26.34 12.96 28.59
C ASP A 13 -25.51 11.78 28.06
N GLU A 14 -26.03 10.55 28.05
CA GLU A 14 -25.37 9.38 27.47
C GLU A 14 -25.21 9.48 25.93
N GLU A 15 -26.23 9.98 25.23
CA GLU A 15 -26.19 10.16 23.78
C GLU A 15 -25.28 11.33 23.37
N GLN A 16 -25.26 12.42 24.15
CA GLN A 16 -24.33 13.54 23.98
C GLN A 16 -22.87 13.13 24.23
N LEU A 17 -22.62 12.34 25.28
CA LEU A 17 -21.28 11.80 25.60
C LEU A 17 -20.77 10.92 24.46
N SER A 18 -21.59 9.97 23.99
CA SER A 18 -21.27 9.09 22.86
C SER A 18 -21.00 9.86 21.57
N TYR A 19 -21.80 10.88 21.25
CA TYR A 19 -21.56 11.73 20.08
C TYR A 19 -20.23 12.50 20.19
N SER A 20 -19.93 13.07 21.36
CA SER A 20 -18.68 13.79 21.61
C SER A 20 -17.45 12.89 21.49
N GLU A 21 -17.51 11.66 22.00
CA GLU A 21 -16.44 10.67 21.86
C GLU A 21 -16.24 10.24 20.40
N ASN A 22 -17.33 9.96 19.69
CA ASN A 22 -17.28 9.61 18.27
C ASN A 22 -16.68 10.75 17.42
N LEU A 23 -17.08 11.99 17.69
CA LEU A 23 -16.49 13.16 17.04
C LEU A 23 -15.01 13.33 17.39
N PHE A 24 -14.63 13.11 18.65
CA PHE A 24 -13.23 13.16 19.07
C PHE A 24 -12.37 12.14 18.32
N TRP A 25 -12.76 10.86 18.32
CA TRP A 25 -12.03 9.81 17.61
C TRP A 25 -12.00 10.01 16.10
N TRP A 26 -13.11 10.46 15.52
CA TRP A 26 -13.18 10.80 14.09
C TRP A 26 -12.22 11.95 13.74
N SER A 27 -12.24 13.04 14.51
CA SER A 27 -11.36 14.19 14.29
C SER A 27 -9.88 13.84 14.48
N LEU A 28 -9.56 13.06 15.53
CA LEU A 28 -8.21 12.58 15.81
C LEU A 28 -7.70 11.72 14.66
N GLY A 29 -8.53 10.81 14.14
CA GLY A 29 -8.20 10.00 12.97
C GLY A 29 -7.88 10.85 11.74
N ILE A 30 -8.70 11.87 11.45
CA ILE A 30 -8.47 12.79 10.33
C ILE A 30 -7.16 13.56 10.53
N THR A 31 -6.95 14.17 11.70
CA THR A 31 -5.72 14.93 11.99
C THR A 31 -4.48 14.05 11.85
N LEU A 32 -4.52 12.83 12.38
CA LEU A 32 -3.41 11.88 12.29
C LEU A 32 -3.11 11.49 10.84
N LEU A 33 -4.14 11.20 10.03
CA LEU A 33 -3.98 10.91 8.60
C LEU A 33 -3.44 12.12 7.83
N THR A 34 -3.92 13.33 8.11
CA THR A 34 -3.42 14.56 7.48
C THR A 34 -1.93 14.75 7.77
N VAL A 35 -1.51 14.65 9.03
CA VAL A 35 -0.10 14.76 9.42
C VAL A 35 0.74 13.68 8.74
N ALA A 36 0.26 12.44 8.69
CA ALA A 36 0.94 11.33 8.03
C ALA A 36 1.15 11.58 6.52
N LEU A 37 0.16 12.17 5.84
CA LEU A 37 0.26 12.52 4.42
C LEU A 37 1.30 13.63 4.19
N PHE A 38 1.35 14.65 5.06
CA PHE A 38 2.37 15.70 4.99
C PHE A 38 3.79 15.15 5.17
N ILE A 39 3.99 14.27 6.16
CA ILE A 39 5.29 13.62 6.38
C ILE A 39 5.68 12.76 5.17
N SER A 40 4.72 12.01 4.62
CA SER A 40 4.95 11.17 3.43
C SER A 40 5.35 11.98 2.20
N ALA A 41 4.68 13.11 1.96
CA ALA A 41 5.03 14.03 0.87
C ALA A 41 6.44 14.63 1.07
N ARG A 42 6.76 15.06 2.29
CA ARG A 42 8.08 15.60 2.64
C ARG A 42 9.19 14.57 2.46
N MET A 43 8.96 13.31 2.85
CA MET A 43 9.89 12.20 2.64
C MET A 43 10.20 12.01 1.15
N GLY A 44 9.19 12.02 0.29
CA GLY A 44 9.38 11.87 -1.16
C GLY A 44 10.26 12.97 -1.76
N ILE A 45 10.06 14.23 -1.35
CA ILE A 45 10.87 15.37 -1.81
C ILE A 45 12.31 15.26 -1.29
N TYR A 46 12.49 14.85 -0.02
CA TYR A 46 13.83 14.67 0.53
C TYR A 46 14.62 13.56 -0.14
N GLN A 47 13.98 12.46 -0.51
CA GLN A 47 14.63 11.41 -1.29
C GLN A 47 15.11 11.95 -2.64
N GLU A 48 14.30 12.75 -3.33
CA GLU A 48 14.70 13.37 -4.60
C GLU A 48 15.90 14.33 -4.45
N VAL A 49 15.88 15.22 -3.44
CA VAL A 49 16.98 16.15 -3.16
C VAL A 49 18.27 15.41 -2.76
N LEU A 50 18.13 14.35 -1.96
CA LEU A 50 19.24 13.52 -1.52
C LEU A 50 19.94 12.87 -2.73
N TYR A 51 19.17 12.25 -3.64
CA TYR A 51 19.71 11.61 -4.83
C TYR A 51 20.32 12.59 -5.83
N LYS A 52 19.80 13.82 -5.91
CA LYS A 52 20.40 14.90 -6.72
C LYS A 52 21.76 15.35 -6.17
N THR A 53 21.93 15.36 -4.84
CA THR A 53 23.12 15.91 -4.18
C THR A 53 24.22 14.86 -3.99
N HIS A 54 23.86 13.64 -3.59
CA HIS A 54 24.82 12.59 -3.20
C HIS A 54 24.95 11.46 -4.24
N GLY A 55 24.18 11.51 -5.33
CA GLY A 55 24.17 10.46 -6.36
C GLY A 55 23.12 9.38 -6.11
N LYS A 56 22.90 8.55 -7.13
CA LYS A 56 21.83 7.56 -7.17
C LYS A 56 22.30 6.22 -6.59
N TYR A 57 22.08 6.03 -5.30
CA TYR A 57 22.41 4.79 -4.60
C TYR A 57 21.17 4.19 -3.89
N PRO A 58 20.25 3.54 -4.64
CA PRO A 58 18.98 3.06 -4.09
C PRO A 58 19.15 1.98 -3.02
N TYR A 59 20.14 1.09 -3.18
CA TYR A 59 20.41 0.01 -2.22
C TYR A 59 21.00 0.52 -0.90
N GLU A 60 21.81 1.58 -0.95
CA GLU A 60 22.36 2.22 0.23
C GLU A 60 21.27 2.98 1.00
N ALA A 61 20.42 3.72 0.30
CA ALA A 61 19.24 4.36 0.90
C ALA A 61 18.28 3.33 1.53
N LEU A 62 18.09 2.17 0.87
CA LEU A 62 17.30 1.07 1.41
C LEU A 62 17.93 0.53 2.70
N TYR A 63 19.25 0.31 2.72
CA TYR A 63 19.98 -0.16 3.89
C TYR A 63 19.80 0.79 5.08
N TYR A 64 20.05 2.09 4.92
CA TYR A 64 19.89 3.05 6.02
C TYR A 64 18.46 3.18 6.52
N THR A 65 17.48 3.10 5.62
CA THR A 65 16.06 3.16 5.99
C THR A 65 15.64 1.97 6.85
N HIS A 66 16.26 0.81 6.70
CA HIS A 66 15.97 -0.38 7.52
C HIS A 66 16.86 -0.45 8.77
N LEU A 67 18.08 0.10 8.71
CA LEU A 67 19.02 0.11 9.84
C LEU A 67 18.62 1.13 10.92
N LEU A 68 18.26 2.36 10.53
CA LEU A 68 17.97 3.47 11.45
C LEU A 68 16.79 3.19 12.41
N PRO A 69 15.73 2.46 12.02
CA PRO A 69 14.65 2.09 12.94
C PRO A 69 15.02 0.97 13.93
N LEU A 70 16.07 0.18 13.70
CA LEU A 70 16.40 -0.96 14.57
C LEU A 70 16.67 -0.58 16.04
N PRO A 71 17.41 0.51 16.34
CA PRO A 71 17.53 0.99 17.71
C PRO A 71 16.18 1.37 18.35
N ALA A 72 15.24 1.91 17.57
CA ALA A 72 13.91 2.23 18.07
C ALA A 72 13.10 0.95 18.36
N PHE A 73 13.24 -0.09 17.53
CA PHE A 73 12.63 -1.40 17.78
C PHE A 73 13.17 -2.08 19.04
N ALA A 74 14.41 -1.80 19.44
CA ALA A 74 14.96 -2.31 20.69
C ALA A 74 14.15 -1.87 21.92
N PHE A 75 13.54 -0.68 21.91
CA PHE A 75 12.63 -0.27 22.99
C PHE A 75 11.33 -1.09 23.04
N LEU A 76 10.91 -1.69 21.93
CA LEU A 76 9.70 -2.50 21.81
C LEU A 76 9.97 -4.01 21.91
N TYR A 77 11.18 -4.43 22.28
CA TYR A 77 11.60 -5.84 22.21
C TYR A 77 10.67 -6.80 22.97
N LYS A 78 10.09 -6.38 24.10
CA LYS A 78 9.19 -7.21 24.92
C LYS A 78 7.95 -7.63 24.14
N ASN A 79 7.26 -6.65 23.53
CA ASN A 79 6.10 -6.92 22.70
C ASN A 79 6.46 -7.80 21.51
N LEU A 80 7.61 -7.56 20.88
CA LEU A 80 8.06 -8.35 19.73
C LEU A 80 8.33 -9.81 20.11
N TYR A 81 8.93 -10.05 21.28
CA TYR A 81 9.20 -11.40 21.77
C TYR A 81 7.92 -12.17 22.10
N GLU A 82 6.94 -11.53 22.73
CA GLU A 82 5.64 -12.14 23.01
C GLU A 82 4.92 -12.57 21.72
N HIS A 83 4.88 -11.70 20.72
CA HIS A 83 4.23 -12.01 19.43
C HIS A 83 5.00 -13.04 18.62
N TRP A 84 6.34 -13.06 18.74
CA TRP A 84 7.16 -14.11 18.15
C TRP A 84 6.84 -15.48 18.74
N LEU A 85 6.69 -15.57 20.07
CA LEU A 85 6.30 -16.81 20.73
C LEU A 85 4.92 -17.30 20.27
N ILE A 86 3.95 -16.39 20.11
CA ILE A 86 2.62 -16.71 19.56
C ILE A 86 2.73 -17.21 18.12
N ALA A 87 3.58 -16.58 17.29
CA ALA A 87 3.75 -16.97 15.90
C ALA A 87 4.36 -18.37 15.74
N VAL A 88 5.36 -18.72 16.56
CA VAL A 88 6.05 -20.02 16.49
C VAL A 88 5.17 -21.16 17.04
N ASN A 89 4.32 -20.89 18.04
CA ASN A 89 3.39 -21.88 18.59
C ASN A 89 2.06 -22.00 17.80
N SER A 90 1.96 -21.33 16.65
CA SER A 90 0.74 -21.37 15.83
C SER A 90 0.54 -22.72 15.14
N THR A 91 -0.71 -23.02 14.77
CA THR A 91 -1.06 -24.29 14.12
C THR A 91 -0.24 -24.51 12.84
N PRO A 92 0.31 -25.71 12.63
CA PRO A 92 1.09 -26.02 11.44
C PRO A 92 0.21 -26.00 10.19
N LEU A 93 0.79 -25.63 9.06
CA LEU A 93 0.09 -25.66 7.77
C LEU A 93 -0.32 -27.10 7.41
N PRO A 94 -1.54 -27.32 6.87
CA PRO A 94 -1.93 -28.60 6.30
C PRO A 94 -1.15 -28.80 4.99
N LEU A 95 0.07 -29.32 5.11
CA LEU A 95 0.93 -29.63 3.97
C LEU A 95 0.49 -30.95 3.31
N PRO A 96 0.60 -31.07 1.98
CA PRO A 96 0.40 -32.33 1.29
C PRO A 96 1.33 -33.43 1.83
N SER A 97 0.87 -34.67 1.82
CA SER A 97 1.51 -35.83 2.47
C SER A 97 2.96 -36.14 2.06
N TYR A 98 3.45 -35.59 0.95
CA TYR A 98 4.86 -35.69 0.54
C TYR A 98 5.81 -34.74 1.29
N LEU A 99 5.28 -33.73 1.99
CA LEU A 99 6.05 -32.70 2.70
C LEU A 99 5.86 -32.75 4.23
N SER A 100 5.23 -33.81 4.76
CA SER A 100 4.94 -34.00 6.19
C SER A 100 6.15 -34.05 7.12
N PHE A 101 7.38 -34.06 6.60
CA PHE A 101 8.61 -34.03 7.39
C PHE A 101 8.94 -32.62 7.94
N ILE A 102 8.33 -31.58 7.37
CA ILE A 102 8.51 -30.19 7.78
C ILE A 102 7.20 -29.68 8.40
N SER A 103 7.21 -29.32 9.68
CA SER A 103 6.08 -28.67 10.35
C SER A 103 6.37 -27.18 10.46
N ILE A 104 5.87 -26.38 9.51
CA ILE A 104 6.02 -24.92 9.53
C ILE A 104 4.75 -24.29 10.14
N PRO A 105 4.89 -23.46 11.19
CA PRO A 105 3.77 -22.69 11.73
C PRO A 105 3.18 -21.77 10.65
N SER A 106 1.86 -21.80 10.50
CA SER A 106 1.15 -21.05 9.45
C SER A 106 1.43 -19.54 9.48
N ILE A 107 1.50 -18.95 10.67
CA ILE A 107 1.75 -17.51 10.84
C ILE A 107 3.16 -17.13 10.36
N VAL A 108 4.17 -17.96 10.64
CA VAL A 108 5.55 -17.71 10.21
C VAL A 108 5.65 -17.72 8.68
N PHE A 109 4.94 -18.64 8.03
CA PHE A 109 4.89 -18.70 6.57
C PHE A 109 4.25 -17.44 5.96
N TYR A 110 3.09 -17.00 6.46
CA TYR A 110 2.45 -15.77 5.99
C TYR A 110 3.29 -14.52 6.26
N LEU A 111 3.96 -14.46 7.40
CA LEU A 111 4.86 -13.37 7.75
C LEU A 111 6.05 -13.31 6.78
N LEU A 112 6.66 -14.45 6.48
CA LEU A 112 7.76 -14.55 5.51
C LEU A 112 7.29 -14.11 4.11
N GLY A 113 6.10 -14.54 3.68
CA GLY A 113 5.49 -14.08 2.42
C GLY A 113 5.26 -12.57 2.37
N ASN A 114 4.76 -11.98 3.47
CA ASN A 114 4.59 -10.52 3.58
C ASN A 114 5.92 -9.78 3.51
N VAL A 115 6.95 -10.25 4.23
CA VAL A 115 8.28 -9.62 4.22
C VAL A 115 8.92 -9.67 2.82
N LEU A 116 8.84 -10.82 2.13
CA LEU A 116 9.40 -10.95 0.78
C LEU A 116 8.70 -10.04 -0.23
N THR A 117 7.37 -10.03 -0.22
CA THR A 117 6.59 -9.17 -1.14
C THR A 117 6.77 -7.68 -0.83
N GLN A 118 6.86 -7.32 0.44
CA GLN A 118 7.14 -5.96 0.89
C GLN A 118 8.55 -5.53 0.48
N TYR A 119 9.56 -6.39 0.66
CA TYR A 119 10.93 -6.10 0.23
C TYR A 119 11.00 -5.84 -1.29
N LEU A 120 10.41 -6.72 -2.10
CA LEU A 120 10.36 -6.55 -3.56
C LEU A 120 9.63 -5.25 -3.96
N CYS A 121 8.53 -4.93 -3.26
CA CYS A 121 7.79 -3.69 -3.43
C CYS A 121 8.64 -2.46 -3.14
N ILE A 122 9.24 -2.41 -1.95
CA ILE A 122 10.00 -1.25 -1.48
C ILE A 122 11.24 -1.06 -2.34
N SER A 123 11.95 -2.14 -2.66
CA SER A 123 13.12 -2.10 -3.55
C SER A 123 12.75 -1.49 -4.92
N SER A 124 11.63 -1.91 -5.50
CA SER A 124 11.12 -1.36 -6.77
C SER A 124 10.78 0.13 -6.66
N VAL A 125 10.17 0.56 -5.54
CA VAL A 125 9.83 1.98 -5.29
C VAL A 125 11.10 2.83 -5.11
N TYR A 126 12.09 2.36 -4.36
CA TYR A 126 13.35 3.05 -4.16
C TYR A 126 14.11 3.21 -5.47
N TYR A 127 14.14 2.18 -6.31
CA TYR A 127 14.69 2.26 -7.66
C TYR A 127 13.94 3.28 -8.53
N LEU A 128 12.61 3.29 -8.49
CA LEU A 128 11.83 4.28 -9.24
C LEU A 128 12.09 5.72 -8.75
N THR A 129 12.35 5.89 -7.46
CA THR A 129 12.64 7.20 -6.85
C THR A 129 14.01 7.76 -7.27
N THR A 130 14.96 6.91 -7.67
CA THR A 130 16.22 7.39 -8.25
C THR A 130 16.08 7.80 -9.71
N GLU A 131 15.13 7.22 -10.45
CA GLU A 131 14.95 7.47 -11.88
C GLU A 131 13.91 8.53 -12.22
N CYS A 132 12.99 8.82 -11.30
CA CYS A 132 11.86 9.71 -11.55
C CYS A 132 11.71 10.77 -10.44
N ASN A 133 11.05 11.88 -10.78
CA ASN A 133 10.65 12.90 -9.82
C ASN A 133 9.66 12.32 -8.78
N SER A 134 9.65 12.86 -7.55
CA SER A 134 8.79 12.46 -6.44
C SER A 134 7.29 12.43 -6.80
N LEU A 135 6.85 13.34 -7.67
CA LEU A 135 5.48 13.38 -8.18
C LEU A 135 5.10 12.12 -8.98
N THR A 136 5.96 11.69 -9.92
CA THR A 136 5.75 10.49 -10.73
C THR A 136 5.76 9.24 -9.86
N VAL A 137 6.68 9.17 -8.89
CA VAL A 137 6.77 8.07 -7.93
C VAL A 137 5.46 7.95 -7.14
N THR A 138 4.94 9.06 -6.64
CA THR A 138 3.67 9.12 -5.91
C THR A 138 2.52 8.61 -6.79
N LEU A 139 2.44 9.05 -8.04
CA LEU A 139 1.43 8.58 -8.98
C LEU A 139 1.50 7.07 -9.21
N VAL A 140 2.69 6.51 -9.46
CA VAL A 140 2.86 5.06 -9.67
C VAL A 140 2.47 4.26 -8.42
N ILE A 141 2.79 4.75 -7.23
CA ILE A 141 2.38 4.09 -5.97
C ILE A 141 0.86 4.13 -5.81
N THR A 142 0.21 5.26 -6.11
CA THR A 142 -1.26 5.37 -6.05
C THR A 142 -1.93 4.43 -7.06
N LEU A 143 -1.39 4.33 -8.28
CA LEU A 143 -1.86 3.41 -9.31
C LEU A 143 -1.75 1.96 -8.85
N ARG A 144 -0.61 1.57 -8.24
CA ARG A 144 -0.45 0.23 -7.66
C ARG A 144 -1.52 -0.10 -6.62
N LYS A 145 -1.74 0.82 -5.66
CA LYS A 145 -2.76 0.64 -4.62
C LYS A 145 -4.15 0.51 -5.24
N PHE A 146 -4.44 1.32 -6.24
CA PHE A 146 -5.70 1.28 -6.98
C PHE A 146 -5.91 -0.03 -7.75
N VAL A 147 -4.90 -0.52 -8.48
CA VAL A 147 -4.97 -1.81 -9.18
C VAL A 147 -5.17 -2.97 -8.20
N SER A 148 -4.49 -2.93 -7.04
CA SER A 148 -4.69 -3.92 -5.98
C SER A 148 -6.13 -3.89 -5.44
N LEU A 149 -6.72 -2.71 -5.32
CA LEU A 149 -8.12 -2.54 -4.92
C LEU A 149 -9.06 -3.14 -5.98
N LEU A 150 -8.87 -2.81 -7.26
CA LEU A 150 -9.68 -3.37 -8.35
C LEU A 150 -9.62 -4.90 -8.38
N PHE A 151 -8.42 -5.48 -8.26
CA PHE A 151 -8.25 -6.92 -8.20
C PHE A 151 -9.02 -7.52 -7.01
N SER A 152 -8.95 -6.88 -5.85
CA SER A 152 -9.70 -7.31 -4.65
C SER A 152 -11.22 -7.33 -4.92
N ILE A 153 -11.79 -6.26 -5.49
CA ILE A 153 -13.23 -6.20 -5.78
C ILE A 153 -13.64 -7.30 -6.79
N VAL A 154 -12.86 -7.48 -7.86
CA VAL A 154 -13.12 -8.51 -8.87
C VAL A 154 -13.03 -9.92 -8.29
N TYR A 155 -12.04 -10.18 -7.42
CA TYR A 155 -11.83 -11.48 -6.80
C TYR A 155 -12.95 -11.84 -5.81
N PHE A 156 -13.37 -10.90 -4.96
CA PHE A 156 -14.42 -11.12 -3.97
C PHE A 156 -15.84 -11.01 -4.54
N GLN A 157 -16.00 -10.77 -5.85
CA GLN A 157 -17.30 -10.63 -6.53
C GLN A 157 -18.22 -9.60 -5.86
N ASN A 158 -17.65 -8.55 -5.27
CA ASN A 158 -18.42 -7.50 -4.62
C ASN A 158 -19.12 -6.64 -5.68
N GLU A 159 -20.34 -6.17 -5.40
CA GLU A 159 -21.10 -5.37 -6.37
C GLU A 159 -20.35 -4.07 -6.73
N PHE A 160 -20.03 -3.92 -8.02
CA PHE A 160 -19.42 -2.69 -8.54
C PHE A 160 -20.45 -1.57 -8.54
N THR A 161 -20.51 -0.83 -7.42
CA THR A 161 -21.32 0.38 -7.32
C THR A 161 -20.89 1.46 -8.33
N LEU A 162 -21.79 2.38 -8.66
CA LEU A 162 -21.50 3.49 -9.60
C LEU A 162 -20.29 4.34 -9.15
N TYR A 163 -20.06 4.48 -7.85
CA TYR A 163 -18.92 5.22 -7.30
C TYR A 163 -17.56 4.60 -7.67
N HIS A 164 -17.47 3.27 -7.73
CA HIS A 164 -16.24 2.59 -8.16
C HIS A 164 -15.95 2.82 -9.65
N TRP A 165 -17.00 2.86 -10.48
CA TRP A 165 -16.87 3.17 -11.90
C TRP A 165 -16.38 4.60 -12.12
N THR A 166 -16.95 5.58 -11.40
CA THR A 166 -16.50 6.97 -11.47
C THR A 166 -15.07 7.12 -10.97
N GLY A 167 -14.69 6.43 -9.89
CA GLY A 167 -13.31 6.45 -9.37
C GLY A 167 -12.31 5.84 -10.35
N THR A 168 -12.69 4.73 -10.99
CA THR A 168 -11.86 4.07 -12.02
C THR A 168 -11.64 4.96 -13.23
N ALA A 169 -12.71 5.59 -13.74
CA ALA A 169 -12.61 6.54 -14.83
C ALA A 169 -11.69 7.72 -14.46
N LEU A 170 -11.84 8.28 -13.25
CA LEU A 170 -11.03 9.41 -12.80
C LEU A 170 -9.54 9.07 -12.65
N VAL A 171 -9.19 7.90 -12.10
CA VAL A 171 -7.80 7.44 -12.01
C VAL A 171 -7.21 7.20 -13.40
N PHE A 172 -7.97 6.61 -14.31
CA PHE A 172 -7.52 6.38 -15.69
C PHE A 172 -7.30 7.69 -16.45
N VAL A 173 -8.26 8.62 -16.37
CA VAL A 173 -8.15 9.95 -16.99
C VAL A 173 -6.99 10.73 -16.37
N GLY A 174 -6.85 10.74 -15.04
CA GLY A 174 -5.73 11.40 -14.36
C GLY A 174 -4.37 10.83 -14.78
N THR A 175 -4.29 9.50 -14.94
CA THR A 175 -3.07 8.83 -15.45
C THR A 175 -2.78 9.27 -16.88
N VAL A 176 -3.77 9.25 -17.78
CA VAL A 176 -3.61 9.64 -19.18
C VAL A 176 -3.17 11.11 -19.31
N ILE A 177 -3.77 12.02 -18.54
CA ILE A 177 -3.41 13.45 -18.54
C ILE A 177 -1.99 13.66 -18.01
N PHE A 178 -1.63 12.99 -16.91
CA PHE A 178 -0.29 13.09 -16.33
C PHE A 178 0.78 12.52 -17.26
N THR A 179 0.42 11.51 -18.04
CA THR A 179 1.32 10.88 -19.00
C THR A 179 1.50 11.80 -20.21
N GLN A 180 2.30 12.87 -20.07
CA GLN A 180 2.92 13.56 -21.21
C GLN A 180 3.87 12.64 -22.03
N LEU A 181 3.93 11.35 -21.70
CA LEU A 181 4.58 10.25 -22.41
C LEU A 181 3.65 9.50 -23.38
N VAL A 182 2.41 9.96 -23.64
CA VAL A 182 1.56 9.44 -24.74
C VAL A 182 2.36 9.22 -26.04
N PRO A 183 3.26 10.12 -26.49
CA PRO A 183 4.05 9.85 -27.70
C PRO A 183 5.07 8.70 -27.53
N SER A 184 5.73 8.55 -26.38
CA SER A 184 6.72 7.49 -26.15
C SER A 184 6.09 6.11 -25.94
N LEU A 185 4.94 6.03 -25.26
CA LEU A 185 4.19 4.78 -25.09
C LEU A 185 3.45 4.37 -26.37
N MET A 186 2.89 5.32 -27.11
CA MET A 186 2.30 5.06 -28.44
C MET A 186 3.38 4.66 -29.46
N GLY A 187 4.61 5.16 -29.31
CA GLY A 187 5.78 4.67 -30.04
C GLY A 187 6.07 3.18 -29.76
N MET A 188 6.15 2.77 -28.49
CA MET A 188 6.39 1.36 -28.14
C MET A 188 5.24 0.41 -28.49
N PHE A 189 3.98 0.84 -28.34
CA PHE A 189 2.82 0.04 -28.74
C PHE A 189 2.62 0.01 -30.25
N GLY A 190 2.91 1.10 -30.97
CA GLY A 190 2.91 1.17 -32.43
C GLY A 190 3.99 0.27 -33.04
N GLU A 191 5.17 0.19 -32.42
CA GLU A 191 6.25 -0.70 -32.87
C GLU A 191 5.87 -2.18 -32.67
N LYS A 192 5.27 -2.55 -31.52
CA LYS A 192 4.78 -3.92 -31.28
C LYS A 192 3.63 -4.35 -32.20
N ILE A 193 2.77 -3.43 -32.63
CA ILE A 193 1.69 -3.72 -33.59
C ILE A 193 2.26 -3.83 -35.02
N GLY A 194 3.17 -2.93 -35.41
CA GLY A 194 3.83 -2.95 -36.72
C GLY A 194 4.71 -4.19 -36.94
N GLU A 195 5.39 -4.70 -35.92
CA GLU A 195 6.20 -5.91 -36.00
C GLU A 195 5.34 -7.18 -36.15
N LYS A 196 4.17 -7.24 -35.49
CA LYS A 196 3.20 -8.35 -35.63
C LYS A 196 2.61 -8.40 -37.04
N THR A 197 2.19 -7.27 -37.61
CA THR A 197 1.61 -7.23 -38.98
C THR A 197 2.64 -7.58 -40.07
N LYS A 198 3.93 -7.24 -39.89
CA LYS A 198 5.01 -7.66 -40.81
C LYS A 198 5.30 -9.16 -40.74
N LYS A 199 5.21 -9.79 -39.56
CA LYS A 199 5.39 -11.24 -39.39
C LYS A 199 4.24 -12.05 -39.99
N GLU A 200 3.00 -11.57 -39.92
CA GLU A 200 1.85 -12.21 -40.58
C GLU A 200 1.94 -12.17 -42.11
N LYS A 201 2.27 -11.01 -42.70
CA LYS A 201 2.38 -10.89 -44.17
C LYS A 201 3.53 -11.71 -44.77
N LYS A 202 4.52 -12.12 -43.98
CA LYS A 202 5.66 -12.95 -44.42
C LYS A 202 5.39 -14.45 -44.32
N LYS A 203 4.29 -14.87 -43.68
CA LYS A 203 3.85 -16.28 -43.60
C LYS A 203 2.80 -16.66 -44.65
N THR A 204 2.23 -15.69 -45.36
CA THR A 204 1.21 -15.89 -46.42
C THR A 204 1.77 -15.72 -47.84
N LYS A 205 3.09 -15.59 -47.97
CA LYS A 205 3.84 -15.73 -49.23
C LYS A 205 4.77 -16.92 -49.10
#